data_AF-A0AAD5FF97-F1
#
_entry.id   AF-A0AAD5FF97-F1
#
_cell.length_a   1.000
_cell.length_b   1.000
_cell.length_c   1.000
_cell.angle_alpha   90.00
_cell.angle_beta   90.00
_cell.angle_gamma   90.00
#
_symmetry.space_group_name_H-M   'P 1'
#
loop_
_entity.id
_entity.type
_entity.pdbx_description
1 polymer ?
#
loop_
_entity_poly.entity_id
_entity_poly.type
_entity_poly.pdbx_seq_one_letter_code
_entity_poly.pdbx_strand_id
1 'polypeptide(L)' 'KVAFSAGLSPGQKGPFNVETTLIYSKVVSNIGGAYNPYTGVFTAPVKGVYYIRFTAATYNTNSNNMGVHLYKNSD' A
#
# COMPACT_ATOMS: atom_id res chain seq x y z
N LYS A 1 13.79 -14.00 -7.58
CA LYS A 1 13.82 -13.17 -6.35
C LYS A 1 12.83 -12.03 -6.51
N VAL A 2 12.03 -11.70 -5.49
CA VAL A 2 11.12 -10.56 -5.53
C VAL A 2 11.23 -9.71 -4.28
N ALA A 3 11.10 -8.39 -4.46
CA ALA A 3 11.05 -7.41 -3.39
C ALA A 3 10.53 -6.09 -3.96
N PHE A 4 9.78 -5.33 -3.16
CA PHE A 4 9.35 -3.99 -3.53
C PHE A 4 9.44 -3.04 -2.35
N SER A 5 9.58 -1.76 -2.66
CA SER A 5 9.43 -0.66 -1.71
C SER A 5 8.79 0.50 -2.45
N ALA A 6 7.72 1.05 -1.88
CA ALA A 6 6.96 2.12 -2.49
C ALA A 6 6.40 3.08 -1.43
N GLY A 7 6.15 4.31 -1.84
CA GLY A 7 5.60 5.38 -1.00
C GLY A 7 4.35 6.00 -1.63
N LEU A 8 3.59 6.73 -0.81
CA LEU A 8 2.53 7.59 -1.32
C LEU A 8 3.15 8.75 -2.12
N SER A 9 2.48 9.16 -3.19
CA SER A 9 2.78 10.43 -3.84
C SER A 9 2.48 11.60 -2.88
N PRO A 10 3.14 12.77 -3.05
CA PRO A 10 2.88 13.95 -2.24
C PRO A 10 1.39 14.31 -2.12
N GLY A 11 1.05 14.96 -1.00
CA GLY A 11 -0.33 15.35 -0.69
C GLY A 11 -1.09 14.30 0.11
N GLN A 12 -2.08 14.78 0.88
CA GLN A 12 -2.94 13.98 1.72
C GLN A 12 -3.73 12.95 0.89
N LYS A 13 -3.85 11.72 1.41
CA LYS A 13 -4.67 10.66 0.82
C LYS A 13 -5.83 10.39 1.78
N GLY A 14 -7.03 10.76 1.34
CA GLY A 14 -8.23 10.80 2.16
C GLY A 14 -8.59 12.22 2.64
N PRO A 15 -9.63 12.36 3.48
CA PRO A 15 -10.36 11.28 4.15
C PRO A 15 -11.13 10.39 3.19
N PHE A 16 -11.33 9.12 3.56
CA PHE A 16 -12.16 8.18 2.83
C PHE A 16 -13.35 7.78 3.70
N ASN A 17 -14.55 7.86 3.15
CA ASN A 17 -15.80 7.44 3.80
C ASN A 17 -16.18 6.00 3.46
N VAL A 18 -15.48 5.40 2.51
CA VAL A 18 -15.61 4.00 2.11
C VAL A 18 -14.24 3.38 2.01
N GLU A 19 -14.17 2.05 2.13
CA GLU A 19 -12.92 1.34 1.98
C GLU A 19 -12.31 1.61 0.60
N THR A 20 -11.08 2.11 0.60
CA THR A 20 -10.40 2.58 -0.61
C THR A 20 -9.00 2.00 -0.64
N THR A 21 -8.63 1.35 -1.74
CA THR A 21 -7.27 0.85 -1.93
C THR A 21 -6.27 2.02 -2.02
N LEU A 22 -5.30 2.04 -1.11
CA LEU A 22 -4.22 3.02 -1.14
C LEU A 22 -3.19 2.68 -2.22
N ILE A 23 -3.02 3.58 -3.19
CA ILE A 23 -2.04 3.43 -4.26
C ILE A 23 -0.73 4.12 -3.86
N TYR A 24 0.30 3.32 -3.55
CA TYR A 24 1.66 3.80 -3.27
C TYR A 24 2.42 3.95 -4.60
N SER A 25 2.09 4.99 -5.36
CA SER A 25 2.59 5.19 -6.72
C SER A 25 4.07 5.58 -6.82
N LYS A 26 4.71 6.00 -5.72
CA LYS A 26 6.14 6.34 -5.71
C LYS A 26 6.98 5.09 -5.49
N VAL A 27 7.34 4.38 -6.56
CA VAL A 27 8.16 3.17 -6.50
C VAL A 27 9.63 3.51 -6.24
N VAL A 28 10.20 2.97 -5.16
CA VAL A 28 11.63 3.03 -4.86
C VAL A 28 12.35 1.81 -5.43
N SER A 29 11.75 0.62 -5.31
CA SER A 29 12.24 -0.60 -5.94
C SER A 29 11.09 -1.57 -6.26
N ASN A 30 11.24 -2.37 -7.31
CA ASN A 30 10.26 -3.37 -7.72
C ASN A 30 10.94 -4.57 -8.40
N ILE A 31 11.78 -5.27 -7.66
CA ILE A 31 12.53 -6.43 -8.13
C ILE A 31 11.54 -7.55 -8.48
N GLY A 32 11.57 -7.98 -9.74
CA GLY A 32 10.66 -9.00 -10.27
C GLY A 32 9.29 -8.48 -10.69
N GLY A 33 9.04 -7.16 -10.61
CA GLY A 33 7.85 -6.53 -11.21
C GLY A 33 6.51 -6.95 -10.60
N ALA A 34 6.51 -7.49 -9.38
CA ALA A 34 5.33 -8.07 -8.75
C ALA A 34 4.41 -7.02 -8.07
N TYR A 35 4.87 -5.78 -7.90
CA TYR A 35 4.04 -4.66 -7.42
C TYR A 35 3.54 -3.81 -8.58
N ASN A 36 2.24 -3.52 -8.63
CA ASN A 36 1.64 -2.62 -9.62
C ASN A 36 1.40 -1.22 -9.02
N PRO A 37 2.15 -0.19 -9.43
CA PRO A 37 2.02 1.16 -8.88
C PRO A 37 0.77 1.92 -9.32
N TYR A 38 0.01 1.38 -10.27
CA TYR A 38 -1.26 1.97 -10.71
C TYR A 38 -2.45 1.44 -9.92
N THR A 39 -2.34 0.25 -9.32
CA THR A 39 -3.43 -0.37 -8.53
C THR A 39 -3.10 -0.47 -7.04
N GLY A 40 -1.83 -0.35 -6.65
CA GLY A 40 -1.39 -0.54 -5.26
C GLY A 40 -1.22 -1.99 -4.84
N VAL A 41 -1.35 -2.95 -5.78
CA VAL A 41 -1.42 -4.38 -5.48
C VAL A 41 -0.07 -5.06 -5.71
N PHE A 42 0.33 -5.90 -4.76
CA PHE A 42 1.41 -6.89 -4.94
C PHE A 42 0.80 -8.25 -5.30
N THR A 43 1.25 -8.85 -6.41
CA THR A 43 0.84 -10.19 -6.82
C THR A 43 1.99 -11.16 -6.58
N ALA A 44 1.82 -12.10 -5.65
CA ALA A 44 2.80 -13.14 -5.38
C ALA A 44 3.03 -14.00 -6.64
N PRO A 45 4.24 -14.00 -7.25
CA PRO A 45 4.47 -14.72 -8.51
C PRO A 45 4.63 -16.23 -8.31
N VAL A 46 4.93 -16.67 -7.08
CA VAL A 46 5.10 -18.08 -6.70
C VAL A 46 4.53 -18.32 -5.31
N LYS A 47 4.19 -19.57 -4.99
CA LYS A 47 3.77 -19.97 -3.64
C LYS A 47 4.95 -19.79 -2.66
N GLY A 48 4.69 -19.15 -1.53
CA GLY A 48 5.71 -18.93 -0.51
C GLY A 48 5.22 -18.04 0.63
N VAL A 49 6.14 -17.76 1.55
CA VAL A 49 5.93 -16.80 2.64
C VAL A 49 6.47 -15.43 2.20
N TYR A 50 5.66 -14.40 2.42
CA TYR A 50 6.00 -13.03 2.08
C TYR A 50 5.93 -12.17 3.35
N TYR A 51 6.93 -11.31 3.54
CA TYR A 51 6.91 -10.30 4.59
C TYR A 51 6.49 -8.96 3.98
N ILE A 52 5.37 -8.43 4.43
CA ILE A 52 4.85 -7.14 4.00
C ILE A 52 4.69 -6.26 5.24
N ARG A 53 5.23 -5.05 5.17
CA ARG A 53 5.06 -4.02 6.18
C ARG A 53 4.64 -2.74 5.49
N PHE A 54 3.72 -2.02 6.12
CA PHE A 54 3.31 -0.69 5.72
C PHE A 54 3.22 0.21 6.95
N THR A 55 3.26 1.51 6.72
CA THR A 55 3.13 2.53 7.76
C THR A 55 2.24 3.64 7.21
N ALA A 56 1.33 4.12 8.05
CA ALA A 56 0.50 5.27 7.74
C ALA A 56 0.52 6.24 8.91
N ALA A 57 0.34 7.51 8.62
CA ALA A 57 0.29 8.58 9.61
C ALA A 57 -0.79 9.59 9.19
N THR A 58 -1.51 10.11 10.17
CA THR A 58 -2.34 11.30 9.98
C THR A 58 -1.53 12.54 10.34
N TYR A 59 -1.83 13.64 9.67
CA TYR A 59 -1.25 14.94 9.97
C TYR A 59 -2.30 16.02 9.73
N ASN A 60 -2.31 17.09 10.54
CA ASN A 60 -3.21 18.23 10.39
C ASN A 60 -4.71 17.89 10.29
N THR A 61 -5.20 16.99 11.14
CA THR A 61 -6.62 16.63 11.20
C THR A 61 -7.19 16.90 12.59
N ASN A 62 -8.41 17.43 12.64
CA ASN A 62 -9.18 17.56 13.89
C ASN A 62 -9.77 16.23 14.36
N SER A 63 -9.67 15.18 13.54
CA SER A 63 -10.07 13.80 13.83
C SER A 63 -8.84 12.89 13.83
N ASN A 64 -8.61 12.19 14.94
CA ASN A 64 -7.52 11.22 15.06
C ASN A 64 -7.88 9.82 14.55
N ASN A 65 -9.04 9.66 13.90
CA ASN A 65 -9.49 8.35 13.46
C ASN A 65 -8.84 7.98 12.12
N MET A 66 -7.93 7.01 12.17
CA MET A 66 -7.32 6.40 11.00
C MET A 66 -7.20 4.90 11.23
N GLY A 67 -7.64 4.13 10.25
CA GLY A 67 -7.42 2.69 10.15
C GLY A 67 -6.80 2.38 8.80
N VAL A 68 -5.85 1.45 8.79
CA VAL A 68 -5.25 0.94 7.55
C VAL A 68 -5.12 -0.56 7.68
N HIS A 69 -5.57 -1.27 6.65
CA HIS A 69 -5.60 -2.72 6.62
C HIS A 69 -4.73 -3.22 5.46
N LEU A 70 -4.16 -4.42 5.65
CA LEU A 70 -3.53 -5.17 4.58
C LEU A 70 -4.42 -6.37 4.29
N TYR A 71 -4.95 -6.39 3.07
CA TYR A 71 -5.80 -7.46 2.59
C TYR A 71 -5.00 -8.50 1.81
N LYS A 72 -5.46 -9.74 1.88
CA LYS A 72 -4.98 -10.82 1.02
C LYS A 72 -6.17 -11.30 0.20
N ASN A 73 -6.21 -10.89 -1.07
CA ASN A 73 -7.35 -11.11 -1.96
C ASN A 73 -8.61 -10.41 -1.39
N SER A 74 -9.70 -11.15 -1.22
CA SER A 74 -10.98 -10.62 -0.69
C SER A 74 -11.13 -10.75 0.82
N ASP A 75 -10.06 -11.15 1.53
CA ASP A 75 -10.02 -11.37 2.98
C ASP A 75 -9.22 -10.28 3.71
#